data_AF-A0A6J6FSV9-F1
#
_entry.id   AF-A0A6J6FSV9-F1
#
_cell.length_a   1.000
_cell.length_b   1.000
_cell.length_c   1.000
_cell.angle_alpha   90.00
_cell.angle_beta   90.00
_cell.angle_gamma   90.00
#
_symmetry.space_group_name_H-M   'P 1'
#
loop_
_entity.id
_entity.type
_entity.pdbx_description
1 polymer ?
#
loop_
_entity_poly.entity_id
_entity_poly.type
_entity_poly.pdbx_seq_one_letter_code
_entity_poly.pdbx_strand_id
1 'polypeptide(L)'
;MKAYSAGVRFVMIKASDTRDISDAQALKYLVMDHNAAQAAGMYTGFYHYATLPDSTDPAVIVADAKAQAQKVLWRLASLGGYTERDLSYALDLENKCVRLTSGGACAKNATRSATTLWATTWLAMVAEKTNRLPILYSYPTFLEGSMVRTAELLKYPLWIAHYAINPADPLAKPGQKSGGCFVHSWTTATCETIWTFWQYSSCGIGKKYGIPSTRVDLNVFRGPPSSFLQLVKGTWVPEVSDLMPKQEPSQTFVESITATTSNKNVIFSVMVKRPDASPVVTGTVRYFANKDANLLLTPQQSVVRLSSGSWILTVKGIPAGTWPGRIKYTDISGTHAISDAPVVFTLSQGPTGTPTPTPPSTSPTPKPPVTPKPAVDGCANQIKN
;
A
#
# COMPACT_ATOMS: atom_id res chain seq x y z
N MET A 1 15.29 -26.05 -7.69
CA MET A 1 15.02 -24.75 -7.03
C MET A 1 15.26 -24.90 -5.53
N LYS A 2 16.13 -24.08 -4.92
CA LYS A 2 16.56 -24.28 -3.51
C LYS A 2 15.40 -24.28 -2.51
N ALA A 3 14.39 -23.41 -2.69
CA ALA A 3 13.19 -23.37 -1.84
C ALA A 3 12.40 -24.69 -1.85
N TYR A 4 12.06 -25.21 -3.03
CA TYR A 4 11.31 -26.47 -3.14
C TYR A 4 12.08 -27.64 -2.51
N SER A 5 13.38 -27.74 -2.79
CA SER A 5 14.28 -28.74 -2.20
C SER A 5 14.42 -28.59 -0.68
N ALA A 6 14.29 -27.37 -0.15
CA ALA A 6 14.25 -27.09 1.29
C ALA A 6 12.88 -27.37 1.94
N GLY A 7 11.94 -27.99 1.22
CA GLY A 7 10.62 -28.37 1.73
C GLY A 7 9.53 -27.31 1.58
N VAL A 8 9.84 -26.15 0.98
CA VAL A 8 8.83 -25.11 0.75
C VAL A 8 7.86 -25.57 -0.34
N ARG A 9 6.56 -25.31 -0.15
CA ARG A 9 5.49 -25.72 -1.08
C ARG A 9 4.67 -24.56 -1.62
N PHE A 10 4.69 -23.41 -0.96
CA PHE A 10 4.02 -22.20 -1.43
C PHE A 10 4.89 -20.96 -1.20
N VAL A 11 4.64 -19.90 -1.97
CA VAL A 11 5.26 -18.58 -1.80
C VAL A 11 4.19 -17.50 -1.92
N MET A 12 4.22 -16.50 -1.05
CA MET A 12 3.39 -15.29 -1.15
C MET A 12 4.24 -14.17 -1.76
N ILE A 13 3.79 -13.60 -2.87
CA ILE A 13 4.54 -12.65 -3.69
C ILE A 13 3.84 -11.29 -3.63
N LYS A 14 4.61 -10.23 -3.38
CA LYS A 14 4.07 -8.87 -3.44
C LYS A 14 3.71 -8.57 -4.88
N ALA A 15 2.42 -8.42 -5.15
CA ALA A 15 1.94 -8.26 -6.51
C ALA A 15 1.50 -6.82 -6.80
N SER A 16 1.13 -6.05 -5.78
CA SER A 16 0.79 -4.63 -5.89
C SER A 16 0.98 -3.86 -4.58
N ASP A 17 1.01 -2.53 -4.67
CA ASP A 17 1.11 -1.59 -3.53
C ASP A 17 0.28 -0.34 -3.84
N THR A 18 -0.27 0.32 -2.82
CA THR A 18 -0.94 1.61 -3.02
C THR A 18 0.00 2.69 -3.59
N ARG A 19 1.28 2.66 -3.22
CA ARG A 19 2.27 3.66 -3.63
C ARG A 19 2.91 3.27 -4.96
N ASP A 20 2.85 4.15 -5.93
CA ASP A 20 3.26 3.85 -7.32
C ASP A 20 4.69 3.33 -7.46
N ILE A 21 5.66 3.91 -6.74
CA ILE A 21 7.06 3.44 -6.78
C ILE A 21 7.16 2.00 -6.27
N SER A 22 6.48 1.69 -5.16
CA SER A 22 6.45 0.34 -4.59
C SER A 22 5.65 -0.62 -5.46
N ASP A 23 4.61 -0.15 -6.15
CA ASP A 23 3.80 -0.96 -7.06
C ASP A 23 4.56 -1.36 -8.33
N ALA A 24 5.30 -0.42 -8.92
CA ALA A 24 6.20 -0.69 -10.04
C ALA A 24 7.28 -1.71 -9.64
N GLN A 25 7.82 -1.57 -8.42
CA GLN A 25 8.78 -2.53 -7.89
C GLN A 25 8.17 -3.92 -7.66
N ALA A 26 6.93 -3.98 -7.16
CA ALA A 26 6.17 -5.21 -7.01
C ALA A 26 5.92 -5.89 -8.35
N LEU A 27 5.51 -5.14 -9.39
CA LEU A 27 5.30 -5.68 -10.74
C LEU A 27 6.56 -6.36 -11.28
N LYS A 28 7.70 -5.69 -11.15
CA LYS A 28 8.99 -6.20 -11.63
C LYS A 28 9.29 -7.59 -11.07
N TYR A 29 9.15 -7.78 -9.76
CA TYR A 29 9.45 -9.07 -9.13
C TYR A 29 8.34 -10.09 -9.35
N LEU A 30 7.07 -9.68 -9.34
CA LEU A 30 5.94 -10.56 -9.57
C LEU A 30 6.08 -11.39 -10.85
N VAL A 31 6.39 -10.74 -11.98
CA VAL A 31 6.51 -11.41 -13.28
C VAL A 31 7.61 -12.48 -13.29
N MET A 32 8.72 -12.24 -12.58
CA MET A 32 9.83 -13.18 -12.49
C MET A 32 9.53 -14.31 -11.50
N ASP A 33 9.09 -13.96 -10.30
CA ASP A 33 8.96 -14.87 -9.17
C ASP A 33 7.76 -15.81 -9.33
N HIS A 34 6.64 -15.33 -9.90
CA HIS A 34 5.45 -16.15 -10.15
C HIS A 34 5.75 -17.30 -11.10
N ASN A 35 6.28 -16.98 -12.29
CA ASN A 35 6.65 -17.96 -13.30
C ASN A 35 7.71 -18.93 -12.80
N ALA A 36 8.77 -18.41 -12.15
CA ALA A 36 9.83 -19.24 -11.61
C ALA A 36 9.28 -20.22 -10.56
N ALA A 37 8.53 -19.72 -9.57
CA ALA A 37 7.98 -20.53 -8.47
C ALA A 37 7.11 -21.69 -8.98
N GLN A 38 6.18 -21.39 -9.89
CA GLN A 38 5.32 -22.42 -10.47
C GLN A 38 6.09 -23.42 -11.33
N ALA A 39 7.10 -22.99 -12.08
CA ALA A 39 7.95 -23.87 -12.88
C ALA A 39 8.72 -24.88 -12.02
N ALA A 40 8.99 -24.59 -10.74
CA ALA A 40 9.53 -25.59 -9.81
C ALA A 40 8.46 -26.34 -9.00
N GLY A 41 7.19 -26.23 -9.37
CA GLY A 41 6.10 -26.97 -8.76
C GLY A 41 5.60 -26.39 -7.43
N MET A 42 5.93 -25.14 -7.10
CA MET A 42 5.38 -24.46 -5.93
C MET A 42 4.02 -23.84 -6.24
N TYR A 43 3.18 -23.72 -5.21
CA TYR A 43 2.00 -22.87 -5.24
C TYR A 43 2.38 -21.41 -5.01
N THR A 44 1.62 -20.49 -5.58
CA THR A 44 1.88 -19.06 -5.50
C THR A 44 0.67 -18.35 -4.91
N GLY A 45 0.91 -17.31 -4.13
CA GLY A 45 -0.13 -16.39 -3.70
C GLY A 45 0.33 -14.96 -3.94
N PHE A 46 -0.62 -14.04 -4.03
CA PHE A 46 -0.35 -12.64 -4.31
C PHE A 46 -0.78 -11.80 -3.12
N TYR A 47 -0.13 -10.67 -2.87
CA TYR A 47 -0.64 -9.71 -1.90
C TYR A 47 -0.54 -8.25 -2.34
N HIS A 48 -1.47 -7.46 -1.84
CA HIS A 48 -1.56 -6.02 -2.02
C HIS A 48 -1.25 -5.29 -0.72
N TYR A 49 -0.17 -4.52 -0.69
CA TYR A 49 0.13 -3.67 0.47
C TYR A 49 -0.74 -2.40 0.44
N ALA A 50 -1.65 -2.29 1.39
CA ALA A 50 -2.62 -1.21 1.45
C ALA A 50 -2.17 -0.01 2.31
N THR A 51 -2.50 1.18 1.85
CA THR A 51 -2.54 2.41 2.65
C THR A 51 -3.95 2.99 2.59
N LEU A 52 -4.47 3.40 3.74
CA LEU A 52 -5.83 3.90 3.89
C LEU A 52 -5.94 5.38 3.50
N PRO A 53 -7.12 5.87 3.09
CA PRO A 53 -7.31 7.28 2.78
C PRO A 53 -7.34 8.14 4.06
N ASP A 54 -6.85 9.37 3.95
CA ASP A 54 -6.94 10.39 5.00
C ASP A 54 -8.31 11.07 5.02
N SER A 55 -9.34 10.27 5.31
CA SER A 55 -10.72 10.74 5.38
C SER A 55 -11.50 10.00 6.45
N THR A 56 -12.52 10.67 6.98
CA THR A 56 -13.56 10.07 7.82
C THR A 56 -14.89 9.92 7.08
N ASP A 57 -14.98 10.41 5.85
CA ASP A 57 -16.16 10.29 4.99
C ASP A 57 -16.28 8.85 4.46
N PRO A 58 -17.35 8.11 4.78
CA PRO A 58 -17.58 6.76 4.28
C PRO A 58 -17.55 6.66 2.75
N ALA A 59 -18.03 7.66 2.02
CA ALA A 59 -18.04 7.63 0.56
C ALA A 59 -16.62 7.65 -0.01
N VAL A 60 -15.74 8.48 0.56
CA VAL A 60 -14.31 8.53 0.18
C VAL A 60 -13.61 7.22 0.54
N ILE A 61 -13.91 6.66 1.72
CA ILE A 61 -13.34 5.38 2.17
C ILE A 61 -13.73 4.24 1.23
N VAL A 62 -15.00 4.15 0.84
CA VAL A 62 -15.51 3.12 -0.09
C VAL A 62 -14.91 3.31 -1.48
N ALA A 63 -14.87 4.54 -2.00
CA ALA A 63 -14.31 4.82 -3.31
C ALA A 63 -12.82 4.46 -3.39
N ASP A 64 -12.05 4.78 -2.34
CA ASP A 64 -10.64 4.43 -2.24
C ASP A 64 -10.41 2.92 -2.20
N ALA A 65 -11.17 2.20 -1.36
CA ALA A 65 -11.09 0.74 -1.26
C ALA A 65 -11.40 0.06 -2.61
N LYS A 66 -12.45 0.51 -3.30
CA LYS A 66 -12.82 0.01 -4.63
C LYS A 66 -11.75 0.29 -5.67
N ALA A 67 -11.15 1.49 -5.65
CA ALA A 67 -10.07 1.83 -6.57
C ALA A 67 -8.82 0.95 -6.36
N GLN A 68 -8.47 0.67 -5.10
CA GLN A 68 -7.35 -0.24 -4.80
C GLN A 68 -7.69 -1.71 -5.12
N ALA A 69 -8.93 -2.15 -4.92
CA ALA A 69 -9.40 -3.47 -5.36
C ALA A 69 -9.36 -3.59 -6.89
N GLN A 70 -9.80 -2.57 -7.62
CA GLN A 70 -9.73 -2.53 -9.08
C GLN A 70 -8.29 -2.63 -9.59
N LYS A 71 -7.33 -1.95 -8.94
CA LYS A 71 -5.90 -2.06 -9.25
C LYS A 71 -5.41 -3.51 -9.13
N VAL A 72 -5.86 -4.22 -8.10
CA VAL A 72 -5.51 -5.62 -7.84
C VAL A 72 -6.12 -6.56 -8.86
N LEU A 73 -7.37 -6.33 -9.24
CA LEU A 73 -8.07 -7.08 -10.29
C LEU A 73 -7.37 -6.90 -11.65
N TRP A 74 -7.01 -5.67 -12.00
CA TRP A 74 -6.21 -5.37 -13.19
C TRP A 74 -4.83 -6.03 -13.16
N ARG A 75 -4.18 -6.06 -11.99
CA ARG A 75 -2.91 -6.77 -11.81
C ARG A 75 -3.09 -8.27 -12.05
N LEU A 76 -4.10 -8.89 -11.45
CA LEU A 76 -4.39 -10.31 -11.65
C LEU A 76 -4.73 -10.61 -13.12
N ALA A 77 -5.54 -9.76 -13.76
CA ALA A 77 -5.87 -9.87 -15.16
C ALA A 77 -4.63 -9.80 -16.07
N SER A 78 -3.65 -8.96 -15.73
CA SER A 78 -2.38 -8.86 -16.48
C SER A 78 -1.52 -10.13 -16.42
N LEU A 79 -1.78 -11.02 -15.45
CA LEU A 79 -1.16 -12.34 -15.34
C LEU A 79 -1.96 -13.44 -16.06
N GLY A 80 -3.11 -13.11 -16.67
CA GLY A 80 -4.03 -14.08 -17.26
C GLY A 80 -5.01 -14.68 -16.25
N GLY A 81 -5.13 -14.11 -15.05
CA GLY A 81 -6.02 -14.60 -14.00
C GLY A 81 -5.35 -15.55 -13.00
N TYR A 82 -6.15 -16.40 -12.35
CA TYR A 82 -5.62 -17.45 -11.47
C TYR A 82 -5.34 -18.72 -12.26
N THR A 83 -4.15 -19.26 -12.09
CA THR A 83 -3.81 -20.64 -12.47
C THR A 83 -4.31 -21.64 -11.41
N GLU A 84 -4.25 -22.93 -11.71
CA GLU A 84 -4.53 -24.02 -10.75
C GLU A 84 -3.54 -24.06 -9.56
N ARG A 85 -2.46 -23.28 -9.63
CA ARG A 85 -1.43 -23.19 -8.58
C ARG A 85 -1.49 -21.88 -7.80
N ASP A 86 -2.42 -20.99 -8.12
CA ASP A 86 -2.56 -19.71 -7.44
C ASP A 86 -3.57 -19.77 -6.29
N LEU A 87 -3.14 -19.31 -5.11
CA LEU A 87 -3.97 -18.94 -3.97
C LEU A 87 -4.69 -17.62 -4.27
N SER A 88 -5.79 -17.36 -3.54
CA SER A 88 -6.51 -16.11 -3.65
C SER A 88 -5.61 -14.94 -3.27
N TYR A 89 -5.81 -13.79 -3.90
CA TYR A 89 -5.13 -12.55 -3.56
C TYR A 89 -5.33 -12.21 -2.07
N ALA A 90 -4.26 -11.75 -1.42
CA ALA A 90 -4.28 -11.33 -0.04
C ALA A 90 -4.30 -9.79 0.06
N LEU A 91 -5.12 -9.27 0.97
CA LEU A 91 -5.03 -7.91 1.47
C LEU A 91 -3.99 -7.86 2.59
N ASP A 92 -2.87 -7.20 2.37
CA ASP A 92 -1.91 -6.87 3.42
C ASP A 92 -2.32 -5.55 4.08
N LEU A 93 -2.92 -5.66 5.27
CA LEU A 93 -3.44 -4.55 6.05
C LEU A 93 -2.81 -4.53 7.44
N GLU A 94 -1.71 -3.79 7.54
CA GLU A 94 -0.92 -3.67 8.76
C GLU A 94 -0.62 -2.21 9.16
N ASN A 95 -1.05 -1.24 8.34
CA ASN A 95 -0.78 0.17 8.56
C ASN A 95 -2.08 0.99 8.60
N LYS A 96 -2.33 1.64 9.74
CA LYS A 96 -3.48 2.55 9.93
C LYS A 96 -3.10 4.01 9.78
N CYS A 97 -1.83 4.32 9.51
CA CYS A 97 -1.40 5.69 9.34
C CYS A 97 -1.92 6.24 8.01
N VAL A 98 -2.67 7.33 8.08
CA VAL A 98 -3.24 8.01 6.90
C VAL A 98 -2.53 9.32 6.58
N ARG A 99 -1.74 9.86 7.53
CA ARG A 99 -0.96 11.08 7.33
C ARG A 99 0.38 10.98 8.03
N LEU A 100 1.46 11.32 7.33
CA LEU A 100 2.79 11.43 7.90
C LEU A 100 3.14 12.88 8.24
N THR A 101 3.98 13.08 9.25
CA THR A 101 4.68 14.35 9.48
C THR A 101 5.79 14.53 8.44
N SER A 102 6.37 15.74 8.37
CA SER A 102 7.56 15.99 7.55
C SER A 102 8.75 15.11 7.93
N GLY A 103 8.83 14.67 9.18
CA GLY A 103 9.86 13.75 9.69
C GLY A 103 9.55 12.27 9.46
N GLY A 104 8.44 11.93 8.79
CA GLY A 104 8.05 10.56 8.47
C GLY A 104 7.37 9.79 9.61
N ALA A 105 7.12 10.43 10.76
CA ALA A 105 6.33 9.85 11.84
C ALA A 105 4.84 9.89 11.49
N CYS A 106 4.03 9.00 12.07
CA CYS A 106 2.60 9.06 11.84
C CYS A 106 1.96 10.27 12.56
N ALA A 107 1.32 11.14 11.78
CA ALA A 107 0.60 12.32 12.28
C ALA A 107 -0.89 12.03 12.54
N LYS A 108 -1.50 11.11 11.76
CA LYS A 108 -2.91 10.77 11.89
C LYS A 108 -3.14 9.30 11.53
N ASN A 109 -3.95 8.64 12.33
CA ASN A 109 -4.41 7.27 12.09
C ASN A 109 -5.87 7.26 11.61
N ALA A 110 -6.22 6.27 10.80
CA ALA A 110 -7.60 5.89 10.53
C ALA A 110 -8.28 5.40 11.82
N THR A 111 -9.59 5.62 11.92
CA THR A 111 -10.42 5.07 13.00
C THR A 111 -10.65 3.58 12.77
N ARG A 112 -11.01 2.83 13.83
CA ARG A 112 -11.33 1.40 13.72
C ARG A 112 -12.44 1.13 12.70
N SER A 113 -13.49 1.95 12.73
CA SER A 113 -14.61 1.83 11.80
C SER A 113 -14.21 2.14 10.36
N ALA A 114 -13.36 3.15 10.13
CA ALA A 114 -12.86 3.47 8.79
C ALA A 114 -11.98 2.34 8.23
N THR A 115 -11.06 1.81 9.04
CA THR A 115 -10.23 0.65 8.67
C THR A 115 -11.08 -0.57 8.33
N THR A 116 -12.06 -0.90 9.16
CA THR A 116 -12.95 -2.05 8.92
C THR A 116 -13.79 -1.85 7.66
N LEU A 117 -14.41 -0.68 7.48
CA LEU A 117 -15.22 -0.38 6.30
C LEU A 117 -14.38 -0.49 5.01
N TRP A 118 -13.18 0.08 5.02
CA TRP A 118 -12.25 0.00 3.89
C TRP A 118 -11.92 -1.47 3.57
N ALA A 119 -11.54 -2.24 4.59
CA ALA A 119 -11.14 -3.63 4.44
C ALA A 119 -12.28 -4.50 3.91
N THR A 120 -13.47 -4.43 4.49
CA THR A 120 -14.62 -5.23 4.04
C THR A 120 -15.06 -4.84 2.63
N THR A 121 -14.95 -3.56 2.27
CA THR A 121 -15.26 -3.10 0.90
C THR A 121 -14.29 -3.69 -0.12
N TRP A 122 -12.98 -3.63 0.18
CA TRP A 122 -11.95 -4.21 -0.70
C TRP A 122 -12.12 -5.73 -0.85
N LEU A 123 -12.30 -6.44 0.28
CA LEU A 123 -12.43 -7.89 0.31
C LEU A 123 -13.68 -8.35 -0.46
N ALA A 124 -14.81 -7.68 -0.29
CA ALA A 124 -16.05 -8.00 -0.99
C ALA A 124 -15.92 -7.83 -2.50
N MET A 125 -15.33 -6.72 -2.97
CA MET A 125 -15.16 -6.47 -4.41
C MET A 125 -14.26 -7.51 -5.08
N VAL A 126 -13.14 -7.87 -4.43
CA VAL A 126 -12.25 -8.91 -4.97
C VAL A 126 -12.92 -10.28 -4.94
N ALA A 127 -13.66 -10.60 -3.88
CA ALA A 127 -14.41 -11.86 -3.77
C ALA A 127 -15.48 -12.00 -4.86
N GLU A 128 -16.30 -10.96 -5.03
CA GLU A 128 -17.36 -10.92 -6.03
C GLU A 128 -16.79 -11.07 -7.43
N LYS A 129 -15.73 -10.31 -7.76
CA LYS A 129 -15.19 -10.31 -9.12
C LYS A 129 -14.46 -11.60 -9.49
N THR A 130 -13.77 -12.22 -8.54
CA THR A 130 -12.95 -13.41 -8.80
C THR A 130 -13.62 -14.72 -8.43
N ASN A 131 -14.81 -14.66 -7.82
CA ASN A 131 -15.52 -15.80 -7.23
C ASN A 131 -14.65 -16.62 -6.24
N ARG A 132 -13.69 -15.95 -5.60
CA ARG A 132 -12.77 -16.56 -4.63
C ARG A 132 -12.58 -15.62 -3.45
N LEU A 133 -12.70 -16.15 -2.24
CA LEU A 133 -12.49 -15.37 -1.03
C LEU A 133 -11.02 -14.93 -0.94
N PRO A 134 -10.72 -13.62 -0.95
CA PRO A 134 -9.38 -13.12 -0.70
C PRO A 134 -8.96 -13.37 0.74
N ILE A 135 -7.65 -13.45 0.96
CA ILE A 135 -7.05 -13.64 2.28
C ILE A 135 -6.85 -12.27 2.92
N LEU A 136 -7.06 -12.13 4.24
CA LEU A 136 -6.60 -10.94 4.97
C LEU A 136 -5.31 -11.27 5.71
N TYR A 137 -4.24 -10.52 5.44
CA TYR A 137 -3.00 -10.54 6.19
C TYR A 137 -2.93 -9.39 7.19
N SER A 138 -2.57 -9.70 8.44
CA SER A 138 -2.31 -8.69 9.48
C SER A 138 -1.66 -9.32 10.72
N TYR A 139 -1.35 -8.51 11.73
CA TYR A 139 -0.80 -8.95 13.02
C TYR A 139 -1.78 -8.72 14.19
N PRO A 140 -1.73 -9.52 15.27
CA PRO A 140 -2.73 -9.52 16.34
C PRO A 140 -3.05 -8.15 16.95
N THR A 141 -2.03 -7.34 17.24
CA THR A 141 -2.21 -6.01 17.82
C THR A 141 -2.92 -5.03 16.88
N PHE A 142 -2.68 -5.14 15.57
CA PHE A 142 -3.42 -4.35 14.58
C PHE A 142 -4.89 -4.76 14.57
N LEU A 143 -5.16 -6.07 14.49
CA LEU A 143 -6.51 -6.61 14.43
C LEU A 143 -7.35 -6.21 15.66
N GLU A 144 -6.79 -6.30 16.86
CA GLU A 144 -7.47 -5.93 18.12
C GLU A 144 -7.66 -4.40 18.22
N GLY A 145 -6.61 -3.62 17.96
CA GLY A 145 -6.59 -2.18 18.25
C GLY A 145 -7.06 -1.27 17.11
N SER A 146 -7.13 -1.79 15.87
CA SER A 146 -7.31 -0.96 14.66
C SER A 146 -8.49 -1.38 13.80
N MET A 147 -9.21 -2.44 14.17
CA MET A 147 -10.41 -2.90 13.47
C MET A 147 -11.55 -3.14 14.46
N VAL A 148 -12.78 -3.02 13.96
CA VAL A 148 -14.00 -3.45 14.65
C VAL A 148 -14.22 -4.94 14.40
N ARG A 149 -14.53 -5.68 15.47
CA ARG A 149 -14.88 -7.10 15.41
C ARG A 149 -16.22 -7.26 14.67
N THR A 150 -16.27 -8.12 13.66
CA THR A 150 -17.49 -8.35 12.86
C THR A 150 -17.51 -9.76 12.28
N ALA A 151 -18.71 -10.33 12.16
CA ALA A 151 -18.93 -11.62 11.49
C ALA A 151 -18.62 -11.56 9.98
N GLU A 152 -18.65 -10.37 9.37
CA GLU A 152 -18.29 -10.20 7.96
C GLU A 152 -16.84 -10.59 7.70
N LEU A 153 -15.92 -10.10 8.53
CA LEU A 153 -14.49 -10.41 8.39
C LEU A 153 -14.19 -11.90 8.62
N LEU A 154 -14.97 -12.57 9.46
CA LEU A 154 -14.79 -14.00 9.76
C LEU A 154 -15.00 -14.90 8.53
N LYS A 155 -15.68 -14.41 7.49
CA LYS A 155 -15.85 -15.14 6.22
C LYS A 155 -14.54 -15.32 5.46
N TYR A 156 -13.56 -14.43 5.65
CA TYR A 156 -12.32 -14.42 4.89
C TYR A 156 -11.22 -15.22 5.61
N PRO A 157 -10.39 -15.98 4.87
CA PRO A 157 -9.20 -16.63 5.43
C PRO A 157 -8.25 -15.62 6.07
N LEU A 158 -7.72 -15.95 7.25
CA LEU A 158 -6.74 -15.11 7.95
C LEU A 158 -5.32 -15.63 7.74
N TRP A 159 -4.44 -14.76 7.27
CA TRP A 159 -2.99 -14.92 7.31
C TRP A 159 -2.43 -14.06 8.44
N ILE A 160 -2.11 -14.69 9.58
CA ILE A 160 -1.69 -13.96 10.78
C ILE A 160 -0.16 -13.87 10.89
N ALA A 161 0.37 -12.69 11.17
CA ALA A 161 1.76 -12.49 11.52
C ALA A 161 1.93 -12.46 13.04
N HIS A 162 2.56 -13.49 13.60
CA HIS A 162 2.90 -13.52 15.02
C HIS A 162 4.22 -14.25 15.22
N TYR A 163 5.29 -13.48 15.43
CA TYR A 163 6.64 -14.02 15.42
C TYR A 163 7.07 -14.59 16.76
N ALA A 164 8.24 -15.24 16.77
CA ALA A 164 8.89 -15.78 17.97
C ALA A 164 8.11 -16.89 18.69
N ILE A 165 7.15 -17.51 18.01
CA ILE A 165 6.47 -18.73 18.47
C ILE A 165 6.78 -19.83 17.45
N ASN A 166 7.16 -21.02 17.92
CA ASN A 166 7.56 -22.12 17.05
C ASN A 166 6.34 -22.90 16.54
N PRO A 167 6.03 -22.90 15.23
CA PRO A 167 4.91 -23.67 14.70
C PRO A 167 5.09 -25.19 14.81
N ALA A 168 6.30 -25.68 15.08
CA ALA A 168 6.55 -27.10 15.33
C ALA A 168 6.18 -27.54 16.76
N ASP A 169 5.95 -26.59 17.68
CA ASP A 169 5.42 -26.91 19.01
C ASP A 169 3.90 -27.18 18.90
N PRO A 170 3.41 -28.36 19.30
CA PRO A 170 1.98 -28.70 19.21
C PRO A 170 1.07 -27.81 20.07
N LEU A 171 1.62 -27.10 21.06
CA LEU A 171 0.88 -26.15 21.90
C LEU A 171 0.95 -24.72 21.37
N ALA A 172 1.79 -24.43 20.38
CA ALA A 172 1.92 -23.11 19.82
C ALA A 172 0.65 -22.64 19.12
N LYS A 173 0.17 -21.46 19.50
CA LYS A 173 -1.00 -20.81 18.89
C LYS A 173 -0.66 -19.34 18.62
N PRO A 174 -0.80 -18.85 17.38
CA PRO A 174 -0.74 -17.40 17.14
C PRO A 174 -1.93 -16.71 17.82
N GLY A 175 -1.83 -15.39 18.03
CA GLY A 175 -2.91 -14.60 18.66
C GLY A 175 -2.98 -14.67 20.18
N GLN A 176 -2.02 -15.30 20.87
CA GLN A 176 -1.88 -15.27 22.33
C GLN A 176 -1.09 -14.05 22.82
N LYS A 177 -1.33 -13.60 24.05
CA LYS A 177 -0.51 -12.61 24.78
C LYS A 177 -0.36 -13.03 26.25
N SER A 178 0.56 -12.41 26.98
CA SER A 178 0.69 -12.70 28.42
C SER A 178 -0.65 -12.44 29.13
N GLY A 179 -1.21 -13.47 29.76
CA GLY A 179 -2.49 -13.39 30.47
C GLY A 179 -3.76 -13.46 29.60
N GLY A 180 -3.67 -13.87 28.32
CA GLY A 180 -4.86 -14.09 27.48
C GLY A 180 -4.58 -14.16 25.99
N CYS A 181 -5.50 -13.63 25.18
CA CYS A 181 -5.37 -13.56 23.73
C CYS A 181 -5.77 -12.19 23.19
N PHE A 182 -5.36 -11.90 21.96
CA PHE A 182 -5.84 -10.73 21.22
C PHE A 182 -7.28 -10.98 20.78
N VAL A 183 -8.20 -10.05 21.07
CA VAL A 183 -9.63 -10.18 20.75
C VAL A 183 -9.95 -9.44 19.45
N HIS A 184 -10.22 -10.19 18.39
CA HIS A 184 -10.56 -9.67 17.06
C HIS A 184 -11.58 -10.59 16.35
N SER A 185 -11.91 -10.31 15.08
CA SER A 185 -12.97 -11.02 14.31
C SER A 185 -12.79 -12.53 14.21
N TRP A 186 -11.54 -13.01 14.26
CA TRP A 186 -11.21 -14.44 14.18
C TRP A 186 -10.96 -15.09 15.54
N THR A 187 -11.11 -14.37 16.65
CA THR A 187 -10.93 -14.93 18.00
C THR A 187 -12.19 -15.68 18.44
N THR A 188 -12.03 -16.92 18.88
CA THR A 188 -13.10 -17.76 19.44
C THR A 188 -13.39 -17.41 20.90
N ALA A 189 -14.47 -17.98 21.45
CA ALA A 189 -14.79 -17.86 22.88
C ALA A 189 -13.72 -18.54 23.79
N THR A 190 -12.96 -19.49 23.26
CA THR A 190 -11.90 -20.23 23.98
C THR A 190 -10.52 -19.57 23.85
N CYS A 191 -10.47 -18.30 23.47
CA CYS A 191 -9.24 -17.54 23.25
C CYS A 191 -8.33 -18.09 22.13
N GLU A 192 -8.88 -18.82 21.16
CA GLU A 192 -8.12 -19.30 20.00
C GLU A 192 -8.34 -18.39 18.79
N THR A 193 -7.33 -18.25 17.94
CA THR A 193 -7.48 -17.57 16.65
C THR A 193 -7.79 -18.58 15.55
N ILE A 194 -8.83 -18.32 14.76
CA ILE A 194 -9.10 -19.04 13.52
C ILE A 194 -8.19 -18.45 12.43
N TRP A 195 -7.14 -19.17 12.07
CA TRP A 195 -6.15 -18.77 11.05
C TRP A 195 -5.98 -19.85 9.99
N THR A 196 -5.57 -19.42 8.80
CA THR A 196 -5.32 -20.26 7.61
C THR A 196 -3.83 -20.32 7.32
N PHE A 197 -3.16 -19.18 7.34
CA PHE A 197 -1.70 -19.07 7.23
C PHE A 197 -1.15 -18.37 8.46
N TRP A 198 0.07 -18.74 8.84
CA TRP A 198 0.77 -18.09 9.95
C TRP A 198 2.19 -17.75 9.52
N GLN A 199 2.49 -16.45 9.45
CA GLN A 199 3.84 -15.93 9.34
C GLN A 199 4.47 -15.93 10.73
N TYR A 200 5.36 -16.89 10.96
CA TYR A 200 5.94 -17.16 12.28
C TYR A 200 7.34 -16.55 12.45
N SER A 201 7.94 -16.06 11.36
CA SER A 201 9.24 -15.40 11.37
C SER A 201 9.37 -14.44 10.18
N SER A 202 10.01 -13.31 10.38
CA SER A 202 10.52 -12.40 9.34
C SER A 202 12.04 -12.49 9.16
N CYS A 203 12.62 -13.55 9.72
CA CYS A 203 14.06 -13.70 9.95
C CYS A 203 14.61 -15.02 9.42
N GLY A 204 13.88 -15.72 8.54
CA GLY A 204 14.40 -16.87 7.83
C GLY A 204 15.62 -16.50 7.00
N ILE A 205 16.55 -17.45 6.79
CA ILE A 205 17.80 -17.17 6.09
C ILE A 205 17.56 -17.28 4.58
N GLY A 206 17.44 -16.15 3.88
CA GLY A 206 17.07 -16.11 2.46
C GLY A 206 17.91 -17.04 1.57
N LYS A 207 19.23 -17.07 1.79
CA LYS A 207 20.18 -17.94 1.05
C LYS A 207 19.83 -19.43 1.13
N LYS A 208 19.24 -19.91 2.23
CA LYS A 208 18.82 -21.32 2.38
C LYS A 208 17.72 -21.70 1.39
N TYR A 209 16.85 -20.75 1.08
CA TYR A 209 15.74 -20.93 0.15
C TYR A 209 16.07 -20.44 -1.26
N GLY A 210 17.30 -19.95 -1.49
CA GLY A 210 17.73 -19.41 -2.79
C GLY A 210 17.18 -18.02 -3.09
N ILE A 211 16.82 -17.26 -2.07
CA ILE A 211 16.30 -15.89 -2.20
C ILE A 211 17.47 -14.92 -2.02
N PRO A 212 17.67 -13.93 -2.91
CA PRO A 212 18.81 -13.01 -2.91
C PRO A 212 18.71 -11.90 -1.84
N SER A 213 18.03 -12.18 -0.73
CA SER A 213 17.91 -11.30 0.43
C SER A 213 18.61 -11.93 1.64
N THR A 214 18.97 -11.09 2.61
CA THR A 214 19.51 -11.57 3.90
C THR A 214 18.44 -12.26 4.73
N ARG A 215 17.17 -11.85 4.59
CA ARG A 215 16.02 -12.38 5.34
C ARG A 215 14.86 -12.73 4.42
N VAL A 216 14.09 -13.73 4.84
CA VAL A 216 12.82 -14.10 4.21
C VAL A 216 11.77 -14.37 5.30
N ASP A 217 10.54 -13.99 5.01
CA ASP A 217 9.40 -14.34 5.84
C ASP A 217 9.04 -15.83 5.69
N LEU A 218 8.89 -16.50 6.83
CA LEU A 218 8.55 -17.92 6.88
C LEU A 218 7.11 -18.10 7.32
N ASN A 219 6.41 -18.95 6.59
CA ASN A 219 4.99 -19.17 6.74
C ASN A 219 4.69 -20.66 6.87
N VAL A 220 3.64 -20.97 7.63
CA VAL A 220 3.01 -22.30 7.65
C VAL A 220 1.54 -22.19 7.28
N PHE A 221 0.99 -23.27 6.75
CA PHE A 221 -0.42 -23.42 6.46
C PHE A 221 -1.08 -24.34 7.51
N ARG A 222 -2.33 -24.03 7.90
CA ARG A 222 -3.10 -24.86 8.83
C ARG A 222 -3.86 -25.96 8.12
N GLY A 223 -3.34 -27.19 8.20
CA GLY A 223 -4.09 -28.40 7.85
C GLY A 223 -3.37 -29.32 6.85
N PRO A 224 -4.04 -30.40 6.43
CA PRO A 224 -3.47 -31.36 5.49
C PRO A 224 -3.35 -30.77 4.07
N PRO A 225 -2.56 -31.39 3.18
CA PRO A 225 -2.47 -30.97 1.78
C PRO A 225 -3.83 -30.85 1.08
N SER A 226 -4.79 -31.72 1.39
CA SER A 226 -6.12 -31.69 0.78
C SER A 226 -6.90 -30.42 1.07
N SER A 227 -6.79 -29.82 2.26
CA SER A 227 -7.43 -28.53 2.57
C SER A 227 -6.69 -27.36 1.92
N PHE A 228 -5.37 -27.44 1.79
CA PHE A 228 -4.60 -26.45 1.01
C PHE A 228 -5.08 -26.43 -0.44
N LEU A 229 -5.29 -27.59 -1.06
CA LEU A 229 -5.76 -27.68 -2.43
C LEU A 229 -7.15 -27.07 -2.64
N GLN A 230 -8.00 -26.99 -1.60
CA GLN A 230 -9.27 -26.27 -1.71
C GLN A 230 -9.08 -24.77 -1.85
N LEU A 231 -7.98 -24.20 -1.33
CA LEU A 231 -7.70 -22.76 -1.42
C LEU A 231 -7.27 -22.32 -2.82
N VAL A 232 -6.82 -23.24 -3.68
CA VAL A 232 -6.42 -22.97 -5.07
C VAL A 232 -7.50 -23.33 -6.08
N LYS A 233 -8.62 -23.90 -5.62
CA LYS A 233 -9.77 -24.18 -6.48
C LYS A 233 -10.49 -22.90 -6.88
N GLY A 234 -11.11 -22.97 -8.05
CA GLY A 234 -11.71 -21.82 -8.71
C GLY A 234 -10.69 -21.18 -9.64
N THR A 235 -10.99 -21.25 -10.93
CA THR A 235 -10.28 -20.49 -11.95
C THR A 235 -11.05 -19.20 -12.18
N TRP A 236 -10.34 -18.09 -12.24
CA TRP A 236 -10.87 -16.86 -12.80
C TRP A 236 -9.97 -16.49 -13.96
N VAL A 237 -10.55 -16.40 -15.15
CA VAL A 237 -9.87 -15.99 -16.38
C VAL A 237 -10.42 -14.61 -16.73
N PRO A 238 -9.57 -13.58 -16.92
CA PRO A 238 -10.01 -12.23 -17.19
C PRO A 238 -10.71 -12.15 -18.55
N GLU A 239 -11.80 -11.40 -18.61
CA GLU A 239 -12.36 -10.92 -19.87
C GLU A 239 -11.58 -9.70 -20.37
N VAL A 240 -11.80 -9.28 -21.62
CA VAL A 240 -11.17 -8.06 -22.18
C VAL A 240 -11.53 -6.82 -21.34
N SER A 241 -12.74 -6.77 -20.81
CA SER A 241 -13.23 -5.72 -19.90
C SER A 241 -12.51 -5.68 -18.55
N ASP A 242 -11.86 -6.77 -18.17
CA ASP A 242 -11.09 -6.89 -16.92
C ASP A 242 -9.63 -6.51 -17.09
N LEU A 243 -9.18 -6.28 -18.31
CA LEU A 243 -7.81 -5.87 -18.57
C LEU A 243 -7.60 -4.42 -18.12
N MET A 244 -6.40 -4.17 -17.61
CA MET A 244 -5.97 -2.82 -17.27
C MET A 244 -6.03 -1.93 -18.52
N PRO A 245 -6.74 -0.79 -18.48
CA PRO A 245 -6.78 0.09 -19.63
C PRO A 245 -5.39 0.71 -19.85
N LYS A 246 -5.14 1.14 -21.10
CA LYS A 246 -3.92 1.85 -21.48
C LYS A 246 -4.29 3.24 -21.94
N GLN A 247 -3.69 4.27 -21.33
CA GLN A 247 -4.01 5.67 -21.61
C GLN A 247 -5.52 5.96 -21.50
N GLU A 248 -6.19 5.42 -20.48
CA GLU A 248 -7.59 5.75 -20.18
C GLU A 248 -7.71 7.27 -19.98
N PRO A 249 -8.62 7.96 -20.69
CA PRO A 249 -8.79 9.40 -20.49
C PRO A 249 -9.04 9.74 -19.03
N SER A 250 -8.31 10.69 -18.48
CA SER A 250 -8.51 11.21 -17.13
C SER A 250 -8.87 12.68 -17.15
N GLN A 251 -9.53 13.15 -16.09
CA GLN A 251 -9.85 14.56 -15.91
C GLN A 251 -9.33 15.06 -14.58
N THR A 252 -8.52 16.12 -14.63
CA THR A 252 -7.96 16.80 -13.44
C THR A 252 -8.87 17.94 -13.02
N PHE A 253 -9.11 18.02 -11.71
CA PHE A 253 -9.89 19.06 -11.05
C PHE A 253 -9.07 19.67 -9.92
N VAL A 254 -9.08 20.99 -9.81
CA VAL A 254 -8.50 21.72 -8.68
C VAL A 254 -9.65 22.17 -7.80
N GLU A 255 -9.81 21.51 -6.66
CA GLU A 255 -10.95 21.74 -5.76
C GLU A 255 -10.77 23.01 -4.95
N SER A 256 -9.54 23.33 -4.58
CA SER A 256 -9.22 24.57 -3.87
C SER A 256 -7.77 24.98 -4.07
N ILE A 257 -7.53 26.29 -3.93
CA ILE A 257 -6.22 26.91 -3.95
C ILE A 257 -6.11 27.80 -2.70
N THR A 258 -5.11 27.54 -1.86
CA THR A 258 -4.72 28.44 -0.78
C THR A 258 -3.45 29.16 -1.19
N ALA A 259 -3.55 30.46 -1.48
CA ALA A 259 -2.45 31.33 -1.85
C ALA A 259 -2.65 32.67 -1.12
N THR A 260 -1.63 33.15 -0.41
CA THR A 260 -1.75 34.38 0.40
C THR A 260 -0.56 35.31 0.14
N THR A 261 0.57 35.05 0.79
CA THR A 261 1.77 35.88 0.69
C THR A 261 2.95 35.07 0.13
N SER A 262 3.91 35.74 -0.50
CA SER A 262 5.10 35.11 -1.12
C SER A 262 6.01 34.35 -0.15
N ASN A 263 5.91 34.60 1.16
CA ASN A 263 6.63 33.86 2.20
C ASN A 263 5.90 32.60 2.71
N LYS A 264 4.67 32.32 2.23
CA LYS A 264 3.89 31.13 2.58
C LYS A 264 3.82 30.15 1.40
N ASN A 265 3.48 28.90 1.70
CA ASN A 265 3.29 27.90 0.66
C ASN A 265 1.98 28.15 -0.09
N VAL A 266 1.97 27.84 -1.39
CA VAL A 266 0.74 27.66 -2.15
C VAL A 266 0.29 26.21 -2.02
N ILE A 267 -0.97 25.99 -1.67
CA ILE A 267 -1.52 24.65 -1.44
C ILE A 267 -2.69 24.43 -2.39
N PHE A 268 -2.64 23.33 -3.15
CA PHE A 268 -3.72 22.89 -4.04
C PHE A 268 -4.33 21.60 -3.49
N SER A 269 -5.67 21.55 -3.42
CA SER A 269 -6.40 20.28 -3.36
C SER A 269 -6.75 19.86 -4.77
N VAL A 270 -6.29 18.68 -5.17
CA VAL A 270 -6.40 18.19 -6.55
C VAL A 270 -7.08 16.84 -6.55
N MET A 271 -8.07 16.68 -7.42
CA MET A 271 -8.74 15.42 -7.70
C MET A 271 -8.57 15.04 -9.16
N VAL A 272 -8.39 13.75 -9.45
CA VAL A 272 -8.31 13.23 -10.81
C VAL A 272 -9.25 12.03 -10.92
N LYS A 273 -10.13 12.08 -11.91
CA LYS A 273 -11.17 11.06 -12.14
C LYS A 273 -10.99 10.36 -13.48
N ARG A 274 -11.43 9.12 -13.52
CA ARG A 274 -11.66 8.29 -14.70
C ARG A 274 -12.97 8.72 -15.40
N PRO A 275 -13.25 8.26 -16.64
CA PRO A 275 -14.45 8.66 -17.39
C PRO A 275 -15.76 8.27 -16.70
N ASP A 276 -15.74 7.19 -15.91
CA ASP A 276 -16.86 6.72 -15.09
C ASP A 276 -17.03 7.51 -13.76
N ALA A 277 -16.31 8.63 -13.61
CA ALA A 277 -16.22 9.47 -12.43
C ALA A 277 -15.59 8.81 -11.18
N SER A 278 -15.15 7.55 -11.27
CA SER A 278 -14.36 6.91 -10.22
C SER A 278 -12.95 7.53 -10.17
N PRO A 279 -12.24 7.46 -9.02
CA PRO A 279 -10.89 8.00 -8.94
C PRO A 279 -9.91 7.18 -9.78
N VAL A 280 -8.88 7.84 -10.31
CA VAL A 280 -7.72 7.14 -10.88
C VAL A 280 -6.99 6.32 -9.80
N VAL A 281 -6.45 5.16 -10.16
CA VAL A 281 -5.87 4.20 -9.21
C VAL A 281 -4.36 4.36 -8.98
N THR A 282 -3.71 5.22 -9.76
CA THR A 282 -2.26 5.45 -9.77
C THR A 282 -1.97 6.83 -10.35
N GLY A 283 -0.72 7.27 -10.30
CA GLY A 283 -0.24 8.54 -10.82
C GLY A 283 -0.07 9.61 -9.75
N THR A 284 0.34 10.78 -10.20
CA THR A 284 0.67 11.92 -9.33
C THR A 284 0.38 13.24 -10.04
N VAL A 285 0.44 14.33 -9.28
CA VAL A 285 0.16 15.69 -9.77
C VAL A 285 1.36 16.61 -9.56
N ARG A 286 1.52 17.60 -10.43
CA ARG A 286 2.57 18.61 -10.34
C ARG A 286 2.10 19.94 -10.88
N TYR A 287 2.53 21.03 -10.25
CA TYR A 287 2.30 22.38 -10.74
C TYR A 287 3.36 22.77 -11.76
N PHE A 288 2.90 23.39 -12.84
CA PHE A 288 3.72 24.02 -13.87
C PHE A 288 3.29 25.49 -13.99
N ALA A 289 4.21 26.41 -13.73
CA ALA A 289 4.00 27.81 -14.07
C ALA A 289 4.00 27.96 -15.60
N ASN A 290 3.16 28.86 -16.13
CA ASN A 290 3.25 29.19 -17.54
C ASN A 290 4.62 29.83 -17.81
N LYS A 291 5.33 29.31 -18.81
CA LYS A 291 6.66 29.78 -19.21
C LYS A 291 6.53 31.16 -19.86
N ASP A 292 6.59 32.23 -19.07
CA ASP A 292 7.15 33.48 -19.58
C ASP A 292 8.68 33.33 -19.61
N ALA A 293 9.29 33.59 -20.78
CA ALA A 293 10.71 33.33 -21.04
C ALA A 293 11.68 34.04 -20.05
N ASN A 294 11.21 35.06 -19.34
CA ASN A 294 11.99 35.85 -18.39
C ASN A 294 11.92 35.35 -16.93
N LEU A 295 11.14 34.30 -16.64
CA LEU A 295 10.95 33.73 -15.29
C LEU A 295 11.16 32.22 -15.32
N LEU A 296 12.41 31.78 -15.35
CA LEU A 296 12.77 30.38 -15.06
C LEU A 296 12.48 30.07 -13.58
N LEU A 297 11.22 29.74 -13.27
CA LEU A 297 10.80 29.36 -11.93
C LEU A 297 10.81 27.82 -11.79
N THR A 298 11.64 27.30 -10.90
CA THR A 298 11.63 25.91 -10.45
C THR A 298 11.23 25.85 -8.97
N PRO A 299 9.93 26.01 -8.65
CA PRO A 299 9.52 26.02 -7.26
C PRO A 299 9.68 24.63 -6.64
N GLN A 300 9.99 24.59 -5.35
CA GLN A 300 10.02 23.34 -4.60
C GLN A 300 8.58 22.84 -4.45
N GLN A 301 8.35 21.55 -4.73
CA GLN A 301 7.03 20.94 -4.68
C GLN A 301 7.06 19.66 -3.87
N SER A 302 5.98 19.42 -3.11
CA SER A 302 5.74 18.14 -2.43
C SER A 302 4.28 17.74 -2.60
N VAL A 303 4.05 16.45 -2.80
CA VAL A 303 2.72 15.87 -3.04
C VAL A 303 2.41 14.89 -1.91
N VAL A 304 1.23 15.02 -1.32
CA VAL A 304 0.70 14.08 -0.32
C VAL A 304 -0.59 13.49 -0.87
N ARG A 305 -0.65 12.16 -0.98
CA ARG A 305 -1.89 11.44 -1.33
C ARG A 305 -2.88 11.51 -0.18
N LEU A 306 -4.12 11.88 -0.46
CA LEU A 306 -5.23 11.82 0.49
C LEU A 306 -6.05 10.53 0.29
N SER A 307 -6.36 10.20 -0.95
CA SER A 307 -7.03 8.97 -1.36
C SER A 307 -6.64 8.66 -2.81
N SER A 308 -7.13 7.56 -3.37
CA SER A 308 -7.01 7.27 -4.80
C SER A 308 -7.58 8.45 -5.57
N GLY A 309 -6.82 8.95 -6.55
CA GLY A 309 -7.21 10.12 -7.33
C GLY A 309 -7.26 11.44 -6.58
N SER A 310 -6.76 11.56 -5.34
CA SER A 310 -6.78 12.84 -4.60
C SER A 310 -5.45 13.13 -3.90
N TRP A 311 -4.98 14.38 -4.02
CA TRP A 311 -3.72 14.84 -3.46
C TRP A 311 -3.81 16.27 -2.92
N ILE A 312 -3.00 16.53 -1.90
CA ILE A 312 -2.54 17.89 -1.56
C ILE A 312 -1.19 18.12 -2.24
N LEU A 313 -1.12 19.12 -3.11
CA LEU A 313 0.11 19.61 -3.70
C LEU A 313 0.53 20.90 -2.99
N THR A 314 1.71 20.91 -2.40
CA THR A 314 2.31 22.09 -1.78
C THR A 314 3.44 22.61 -2.67
N VAL A 315 3.40 23.90 -2.99
CA VAL A 315 4.40 24.60 -3.81
C VAL A 315 5.02 25.74 -3.00
N LYS A 316 6.35 25.84 -3.01
CA LYS A 316 7.11 26.84 -2.25
C LYS A 316 8.02 27.67 -3.17
N GLY A 317 8.32 28.89 -2.73
CA GLY A 317 9.26 29.77 -3.41
C GLY A 317 8.66 30.46 -4.64
N ILE A 318 7.35 30.75 -4.62
CA ILE A 318 6.71 31.55 -5.66
C ILE A 318 6.74 33.04 -5.23
N PRO A 319 7.32 33.95 -6.03
CA PRO A 319 7.35 35.38 -5.75
C PRO A 319 5.96 36.01 -5.69
N ALA A 320 5.88 37.23 -5.15
CA ALA A 320 4.65 38.03 -5.21
C ALA A 320 4.28 38.33 -6.67
N GLY A 321 2.98 38.37 -6.96
CA GLY A 321 2.45 38.55 -8.31
C GLY A 321 1.29 37.61 -8.62
N THR A 322 0.77 37.72 -9.84
CA THR A 322 -0.28 36.84 -10.37
C THR A 322 0.35 35.77 -11.25
N TRP A 323 0.03 34.51 -10.96
CA TRP A 323 0.67 33.34 -11.55
C TRP A 323 -0.34 32.48 -12.29
N PRO A 324 -0.44 32.62 -13.62
CA PRO A 324 -1.12 31.62 -14.43
C PRO A 324 -0.25 30.36 -14.54
N GLY A 325 -0.87 29.20 -14.48
CA GLY A 325 -0.19 27.91 -14.62
C GLY A 325 -1.18 26.77 -14.81
N ARG A 326 -0.68 25.54 -14.63
CA ARG A 326 -1.49 24.33 -14.75
C ARG A 326 -1.08 23.33 -13.68
N ILE A 327 -2.06 22.59 -13.17
CA ILE A 327 -1.84 21.36 -12.41
C ILE A 327 -1.91 20.22 -13.40
N LYS A 328 -0.80 19.53 -13.61
CA LYS A 328 -0.69 18.41 -14.53
C LYS A 328 -0.67 17.09 -13.75
N TYR A 329 -1.53 16.18 -14.14
CA TYR A 329 -1.52 14.78 -13.73
C TYR A 329 -0.67 13.94 -14.69
N THR A 330 0.09 13.01 -14.14
CA THR A 330 0.90 12.04 -14.90
C THR A 330 0.85 10.68 -14.22
N ASP A 331 0.82 9.63 -15.01
CA ASP A 331 0.82 8.25 -14.55
C ASP A 331 2.02 7.48 -15.14
N ILE A 332 2.85 6.91 -14.26
CA ILE A 332 4.04 6.14 -14.67
C ILE A 332 3.71 4.71 -15.11
N SER A 333 2.55 4.16 -14.73
CA SER A 333 2.15 2.82 -15.21
C SER A 333 1.66 2.86 -16.65
N GLY A 334 1.30 4.05 -17.16
CA GLY A 334 0.67 4.24 -18.45
C GLY A 334 -0.81 3.82 -18.49
N THR A 335 -1.43 3.57 -17.33
CA THR A 335 -2.84 3.18 -17.22
C THR A 335 -3.74 4.34 -17.59
N HIS A 336 -3.52 5.50 -16.97
CA HIS A 336 -4.27 6.72 -17.20
C HIS A 336 -3.52 7.67 -18.13
N ALA A 337 -4.25 8.36 -19.00
CA ALA A 337 -3.70 9.39 -19.86
C ALA A 337 -3.25 10.60 -19.04
N ILE A 338 -2.39 11.43 -19.63
CA ILE A 338 -2.07 12.74 -19.05
C ILE A 338 -3.30 13.64 -19.12
N SER A 339 -3.58 14.33 -18.03
CA SER A 339 -4.58 15.41 -17.99
C SER A 339 -4.06 16.58 -17.19
N ASP A 340 -4.68 17.74 -17.35
CA ASP A 340 -4.31 18.91 -16.56
C ASP A 340 -5.51 19.84 -16.33
N ALA A 341 -5.34 20.77 -15.39
CA ALA A 341 -6.30 21.82 -15.09
C ALA A 341 -5.59 23.19 -15.04
N PRO A 342 -6.10 24.23 -15.72
CA PRO A 342 -5.55 25.56 -15.60
C PRO A 342 -5.80 26.12 -14.20
N VAL A 343 -4.85 26.89 -13.68
CA VAL A 343 -4.95 27.59 -12.40
C VAL A 343 -4.40 29.00 -12.52
N VAL A 344 -5.00 29.92 -11.78
CA VAL A 344 -4.48 31.27 -11.59
C VAL A 344 -4.62 31.61 -10.10
N PHE A 345 -3.56 32.16 -9.51
CA PHE A 345 -3.60 32.66 -8.14
C PHE A 345 -2.70 33.89 -8.01
N THR A 346 -2.96 34.69 -6.97
CA THR A 346 -2.19 35.91 -6.68
C THR A 346 -1.55 35.78 -5.31
N LEU A 347 -0.29 36.19 -5.22
CA LEU A 347 0.47 36.30 -3.97
C LEU A 347 0.78 37.76 -3.71
N SER A 348 0.38 38.26 -2.54
CA SER A 348 0.88 39.55 -2.06
C SER A 348 2.32 39.42 -1.54
N GLN A 349 3.01 40.54 -1.47
CA GLN A 349 4.35 40.56 -0.87
C GLN A 349 4.26 40.17 0.61
N GLY A 350 4.99 39.13 1.00
CA GLY A 350 5.12 38.76 2.41
C GLY A 350 5.83 39.86 3.21
N PRO A 351 5.64 39.90 4.55
CA PRO A 351 6.33 40.88 5.39
C PRO A 351 7.84 40.84 5.14
N THR A 352 8.43 41.98 4.79
CA THR A 352 9.89 42.15 4.76
C THR A 352 10.40 42.10 6.19
N GLY A 353 10.82 40.93 6.65
CA GLY A 353 11.57 40.80 7.89
C GLY A 353 12.96 41.43 7.73
N THR A 354 13.40 42.17 8.73
CA THR A 354 14.79 42.63 8.88
C THR A 354 15.72 41.42 8.79
N PRO A 355 16.85 41.50 8.05
CA PRO A 355 17.76 40.36 7.91
C PRO A 355 18.24 39.91 9.29
N THR A 356 17.93 38.65 9.63
CA THR A 356 18.51 38.02 10.81
C THR A 356 19.97 37.70 10.49
N PRO A 357 20.95 38.10 11.31
CA PRO A 357 22.37 37.81 11.04
C PRO A 357 22.56 36.31 10.87
N THR A 358 23.18 35.92 9.75
CA THR A 358 23.60 34.55 9.52
C THR A 358 24.74 34.22 10.49
N PRO A 359 24.62 33.22 11.38
CA PRO A 359 25.74 32.76 12.19
C PRO A 359 26.84 32.20 11.26
N PRO A 360 28.13 32.32 11.62
CA PRO A 360 29.22 31.79 10.82
C PRO A 360 29.03 30.29 10.55
N SER A 361 29.11 29.93 9.27
CA SER A 361 29.06 28.55 8.81
C SER A 361 30.30 27.80 9.29
N THR A 362 30.12 26.95 10.29
CA THR A 362 30.98 25.78 10.51
C THR A 362 30.10 24.54 10.44
N SER A 363 29.71 24.15 9.23
CA SER A 363 29.04 22.86 9.01
C SER A 363 30.01 21.89 8.33
N PRO A 364 30.41 20.79 9.00
CA PRO A 364 31.22 19.75 8.38
C PRO A 364 30.41 19.01 7.31
N THR A 365 31.11 18.56 6.27
CA THR A 365 30.62 17.85 5.09
C THR A 365 29.58 16.76 5.45
N PRO A 366 28.41 16.70 4.79
CA PRO A 366 27.42 15.66 5.06
C PRO A 366 27.97 14.29 4.69
N LYS A 367 28.16 13.44 5.70
CA LYS A 367 28.39 12.00 5.49
C LYS A 367 27.12 11.39 4.86
N PRO A 368 27.22 10.42 3.93
CA PRO A 368 26.06 9.80 3.32
C PRO A 368 25.05 9.33 4.37
N PRO A 369 23.74 9.41 4.10
CA PRO A 369 22.72 8.96 5.04
C PRO A 369 22.91 7.47 5.30
N VAL A 370 23.48 7.15 6.45
CA VAL A 370 23.48 5.79 6.96
C VAL A 370 22.03 5.54 7.39
N THR A 371 21.37 4.61 6.70
CA THR A 371 20.09 4.05 7.12
C THR A 371 20.18 3.73 8.61
N PRO A 372 19.33 4.32 9.48
CA PRO A 372 19.33 3.95 10.88
C PRO A 372 19.10 2.44 10.97
N LYS A 373 20.08 1.73 11.53
CA LYS A 373 19.88 0.35 11.96
C LYS A 373 18.61 0.36 12.83
N PRO A 374 17.64 -0.55 12.62
CA PRO A 374 16.49 -0.64 13.51
C PRO A 374 16.97 -0.68 14.97
N ALA A 375 16.42 0.20 15.82
CA ALA A 375 16.84 0.37 17.20
C ALA A 375 16.58 -0.87 18.10
N VAL A 376 15.97 -1.90 17.53
CA VAL A 376 15.69 -3.20 18.14
C VAL A 376 16.13 -4.29 17.17
N ASP A 377 16.75 -5.36 17.67
CA ASP A 377 16.95 -6.56 16.84
C ASP A 377 15.58 -7.14 16.52
N GLY A 378 15.05 -6.79 15.35
CA GLY A 378 13.77 -7.31 14.87
C GLY A 378 13.73 -8.83 14.78
N CYS A 379 14.88 -9.53 14.88
CA CYS A 379 14.98 -10.99 14.94
C CYS A 379 15.20 -11.56 16.33
N ALA A 380 15.18 -10.74 17.39
CA ALA A 380 15.30 -11.24 18.74
C ALA A 380 14.23 -12.33 18.97
N ASN A 381 14.67 -13.51 19.41
CA ASN A 381 13.86 -14.70 19.69
C ASN A 381 13.07 -15.27 18.48
N GLN A 382 13.30 -14.76 17.27
CA GLN A 382 12.69 -15.33 16.07
C GLN A 382 13.45 -16.55 15.56
N ILE A 383 12.71 -17.47 14.96
CA ILE A 383 13.27 -18.66 14.32
C ILE A 383 14.00 -18.24 13.03
N LYS A 384 15.30 -18.52 12.99
CA LYS A 384 16.18 -18.30 11.83
C LYS A 384 16.39 -19.65 11.15
N ASN A 385 15.42 -20.06 10.33
CA ASN A 385 15.52 -21.31 9.60
C ASN A 385 16.22 -21.13 8.27
#